data_AF-A0A933JC52-F1
#
_entry.id   AF-A0A933JC52-F1
#
_cell.length_a   1.000
_cell.length_b   1.000
_cell.length_c   1.000
_cell.angle_alpha   90.00
_cell.angle_beta   90.00
_cell.angle_gamma   90.00
#
_symmetry.space_group_name_H-M   'P 1'
#
loop_
_entity.id
_entity.type
_entity.pdbx_description
1 polymer ?
#
loop_
_entity_poly.entity_id
_entity_poly.type
_entity_poly.pdbx_seq_one_letter_code
_entity_poly.pdbx_strand_id
1 'polypeptide(L)'
;MIRVSVKCPHCGKSLMEPKKKLDNATAILVRLTYAGKNSPLYLSSAYGSYKAETKLGVPLGKIAGFRCPRCDADLKSTRKCDVCSTQMVAFDLKEGGQVQICSRRGCKKHILEFQNPDNELEAFYKSYIKAFR
;
A
#
# COMPACT_ATOMS: atom_id res chain seq x y z
N MET A 1 14.57 -5.15 -4.52
CA MET A 1 13.46 -4.67 -3.66
C MET A 1 12.19 -5.41 -4.05
N ILE A 2 11.44 -5.96 -3.09
CA ILE A 2 10.25 -6.79 -3.36
C ILE A 2 9.15 -5.91 -3.95
N ARG A 3 8.52 -6.37 -5.04
CA ARG A 3 7.37 -5.69 -5.64
C ARG A 3 6.09 -6.38 -5.20
N VAL A 4 5.15 -5.60 -4.69
CA VAL A 4 3.84 -6.10 -4.29
C VAL A 4 2.79 -5.76 -5.33
N SER A 5 1.86 -6.69 -5.55
CA SER A 5 0.64 -6.45 -6.31
C SER A 5 -0.54 -6.54 -5.37
N VAL A 6 -1.36 -5.50 -5.30
CA VAL A 6 -2.38 -5.34 -4.27
C VAL A 6 -3.78 -5.13 -4.85
N LYS A 7 -4.78 -5.52 -4.07
CA LYS A 7 -6.20 -5.36 -4.33
C LYS A 7 -6.89 -4.75 -3.12
N CYS A 8 -8.08 -4.22 -3.36
CA CYS A 8 -8.93 -3.69 -2.30
C CYS A 8 -9.47 -4.82 -1.41
N PRO A 9 -9.34 -4.74 -0.08
CA PRO A 9 -9.87 -5.76 0.83
C PRO A 9 -11.41 -5.83 0.85
N HIS A 10 -12.10 -4.78 0.39
CA HIS A 10 -13.56 -4.76 0.40
C HIS A 10 -14.20 -5.29 -0.88
N CYS A 11 -13.61 -5.01 -2.05
CA CYS A 11 -14.21 -5.38 -3.34
C CYS A 11 -13.34 -6.31 -4.19
N GLY A 12 -12.14 -6.67 -3.74
CA GLY A 12 -11.21 -7.56 -4.45
C GLY A 12 -10.62 -7.01 -5.74
N LYS A 13 -11.05 -5.82 -6.21
CA LYS A 13 -10.54 -5.20 -7.44
C LYS A 13 -9.09 -4.73 -7.23
N SER A 14 -8.28 -4.91 -8.27
CA SER A 14 -6.89 -4.43 -8.31
C SER A 14 -6.80 -2.93 -8.00
N LEU A 15 -5.81 -2.56 -7.20
CA LEU A 15 -5.42 -1.17 -6.94
C LEU A 15 -4.20 -0.77 -7.77
N MET A 16 -3.72 -1.61 -8.68
CA MET A 16 -2.56 -1.31 -9.52
C MET A 16 -2.95 -0.38 -10.68
N GLU A 17 -2.12 0.63 -10.98
CA GLU A 17 -2.32 1.59 -12.07
C GLU A 17 -1.23 1.47 -13.15
N PRO A 18 -1.48 0.72 -14.25
CA PRO A 18 -0.51 0.49 -15.32
C PRO A 18 0.02 1.76 -15.99
N LYS A 19 -0.76 2.85 -16.00
CA LYS A 19 -0.38 4.11 -16.66
C LYS A 19 0.59 4.95 -15.83
N LYS A 20 0.84 4.60 -14.56
CA LYS A 20 1.74 5.34 -13.66
C LYS A 20 2.82 4.41 -13.12
N LYS A 21 4.07 4.83 -13.27
CA LYS A 21 5.22 4.10 -12.73
C LYS A 21 5.89 4.88 -11.61
N LEU A 22 6.21 4.18 -10.52
CA LEU A 22 7.08 4.64 -9.43
C LEU A 22 8.10 3.53 -9.17
N ASP A 23 9.37 3.89 -8.93
CA ASP A 23 10.46 2.91 -8.77
C ASP A 23 10.56 1.90 -9.93
N ASN A 24 10.34 2.38 -11.16
CA ASN A 24 10.33 1.57 -12.39
C ASN A 24 9.32 0.40 -12.37
N ALA A 25 8.29 0.49 -11.53
CA ALA A 25 7.22 -0.50 -11.38
C ALA A 25 5.85 0.18 -11.40
N THR A 26 4.81 -0.59 -11.71
CA THR A 26 3.41 -0.13 -11.67
C THR A 26 3.05 0.40 -10.29
N ALA A 27 2.50 1.61 -10.22
CA ALA A 27 2.11 2.22 -8.95
C ALA A 27 0.82 1.64 -8.38
N ILE A 28 0.61 1.80 -7.08
CA ILE A 28 -0.64 1.54 -6.39
C ILE A 28 -1.47 2.84 -6.41
N LEU A 29 -2.71 2.79 -6.87
CA LEU A 29 -3.64 3.91 -6.93
C LEU A 29 -4.72 3.78 -5.84
N VAL A 30 -4.83 4.83 -5.04
CA VAL A 30 -5.90 5.03 -4.07
C VAL A 30 -6.46 6.44 -4.14
N ARG A 31 -7.66 6.66 -3.61
CA ARG A 31 -8.22 8.00 -3.43
C ARG A 31 -7.80 8.53 -2.05
N LEU A 32 -6.94 9.54 -2.05
CA LEU A 32 -6.54 10.26 -0.85
C LEU A 32 -7.62 11.26 -0.46
N THR A 33 -7.96 11.32 0.82
CA THR A 33 -8.88 12.30 1.38
C THR A 33 -8.18 13.09 2.50
N TYR A 34 -8.25 14.41 2.46
CA TYR A 34 -7.69 15.27 3.51
C TYR A 34 -8.40 16.63 3.52
N ALA A 35 -8.84 17.09 4.69
CA ALA A 35 -9.52 18.37 4.89
C ALA A 35 -10.67 18.62 3.89
N GLY A 36 -11.53 17.61 3.68
CA GLY A 36 -12.66 17.67 2.75
C GLY A 36 -12.29 17.60 1.26
N LYS A 37 -11.00 17.56 0.91
CA LYS A 37 -10.52 17.45 -0.48
C LYS A 37 -10.13 16.01 -0.81
N ASN A 38 -10.31 15.65 -2.08
CA ASN A 38 -9.98 14.34 -2.61
C ASN A 38 -8.97 14.46 -3.76
N SER A 39 -8.03 13.52 -3.85
CA SER A 39 -7.08 13.46 -4.96
C SER A 39 -6.62 12.03 -5.20
N PRO A 40 -6.27 11.64 -6.45
CA PRO A 40 -5.49 10.43 -6.67
C PRO A 40 -4.17 10.48 -5.89
N LEU A 41 -3.83 9.35 -5.27
CA LEU A 41 -2.53 9.11 -4.68
C LEU A 41 -1.94 7.86 -5.31
N TYR A 42 -0.74 8.03 -5.84
CA TYR A 42 0.07 6.95 -6.38
C TYR A 42 1.15 6.62 -5.37
N LEU A 43 1.20 5.36 -4.93
CA LEU A 43 2.22 4.84 -4.03
C LEU A 43 3.13 3.90 -4.80
N SER A 44 4.40 3.85 -4.44
CA SER A 44 5.29 2.82 -4.96
C SER A 44 4.79 1.43 -4.57
N SER A 45 4.89 0.48 -5.49
CA SER A 45 4.66 -0.94 -5.25
C SER A 45 5.91 -1.67 -4.74
N ALA A 46 7.05 -0.99 -4.65
CA ALA A 46 8.24 -1.56 -4.05
C ALA A 46 8.13 -1.48 -2.52
N TYR A 47 8.01 -2.63 -1.85
CA TYR A 47 7.99 -2.68 -0.39
C TYR A 47 9.29 -2.09 0.18
N GLY A 48 9.18 -1.19 1.16
CA GLY A 48 10.32 -0.40 1.63
C GLY A 48 10.40 1.01 1.01
N SER A 49 9.77 1.25 -0.14
CA SER A 49 9.75 2.58 -0.76
C SER A 49 8.70 3.49 -0.13
N TYR A 50 9.07 4.75 0.07
CA TYR A 50 8.17 5.81 0.52
C TYR A 50 7.83 6.80 -0.60
N LYS A 51 8.17 6.46 -1.85
CA LYS A 51 7.80 7.31 -2.99
C LYS A 51 6.29 7.30 -3.15
N ALA A 52 5.73 8.51 -3.15
CA ALA A 52 4.32 8.74 -3.31
C ALA A 52 4.12 10.05 -4.10
N GLU A 53 3.12 10.07 -4.96
CA GLU A 53 2.76 11.24 -5.75
C GLU A 53 1.26 11.53 -5.62
N THR A 54 0.93 12.78 -5.34
CA THR A 54 -0.44 13.27 -5.30
C THR A 54 -0.44 14.77 -5.56
N LYS A 55 -1.56 15.30 -6.05
CA LYS A 55 -1.75 16.76 -6.18
C LYS A 55 -2.16 17.42 -4.86
N LEU A 56 -2.58 16.63 -3.86
CA LEU A 56 -3.07 17.14 -2.59
C LEU A 56 -1.94 17.18 -1.55
N GLY A 57 -1.58 18.38 -1.13
CA GLY A 57 -0.61 18.60 -0.05
C GLY A 57 -1.19 18.23 1.31
N VAL A 58 -0.83 17.07 1.84
CA VAL A 58 -1.04 16.71 3.26
C VAL A 58 0.17 17.23 4.05
N PRO A 59 0.02 18.00 5.14
CA PRO A 59 1.14 18.44 5.97
C PRO A 59 1.82 17.27 6.71
N LEU A 60 3.10 17.43 7.05
CA LEU A 60 3.83 16.46 7.89
C LEU A 60 3.11 16.26 9.24
N GLY A 61 3.08 15.02 9.72
CA GLY A 61 2.44 14.65 10.98
C GLY A 61 0.92 14.56 10.94
N LYS A 62 0.27 14.97 9.85
CA LYS A 62 -1.18 14.87 9.66
C LYS A 62 -1.59 13.51 9.11
N ILE A 63 -2.83 13.12 9.41
CA ILE A 63 -3.44 11.86 9.01
C ILE A 63 -4.27 12.11 7.77
N ALA A 64 -4.13 11.25 6.77
CA ALA A 64 -4.99 11.27 5.59
C ALA A 64 -5.87 10.02 5.52
N GLY A 65 -7.03 10.15 4.89
CA GLY A 65 -7.91 9.03 4.58
C GLY A 65 -7.55 8.41 3.24
N PHE A 66 -7.80 7.11 3.12
CA PHE A 66 -7.46 6.31 1.95
C PHE A 66 -8.70 5.53 1.56
N ARG A 67 -9.22 5.76 0.35
CA ARG A 67 -10.43 5.09 -0.14
C ARG A 67 -10.13 4.33 -1.42
N CYS A 68 -10.86 3.24 -1.63
CA CYS A 68 -10.78 2.49 -2.87
C CYS A 68 -11.26 3.36 -4.05
N PRO A 69 -10.50 3.48 -5.15
CA PRO A 69 -10.95 4.25 -6.32
C PRO A 69 -12.11 3.56 -7.05
N ARG A 70 -12.41 2.29 -6.76
CA ARG A 70 -13.41 1.46 -7.46
C ARG A 70 -14.72 1.30 -6.71
N CYS A 71 -14.69 1.09 -5.40
CA CYS A 71 -15.90 0.94 -4.57
C CYS A 71 -16.07 2.04 -3.52
N ASP A 72 -15.14 3.00 -3.44
CA ASP A 72 -15.10 4.06 -2.44
C ASP A 72 -15.03 3.61 -0.98
N ALA A 73 -14.90 2.31 -0.67
CA ALA A 73 -14.73 1.86 0.71
C ALA A 73 -13.48 2.50 1.36
N ASP A 74 -13.61 2.86 2.65
CA ASP A 74 -12.49 3.32 3.48
C ASP A 74 -11.53 2.16 3.73
N LEU A 75 -10.27 2.31 3.33
CA LEU A 75 -9.23 1.30 3.41
C LEU A 75 -8.56 1.25 4.79
N LYS A 76 -9.16 1.93 5.77
CA LYS A 76 -8.78 1.94 7.17
C LYS A 76 -8.75 0.50 7.74
N SER A 77 -7.60 0.07 8.26
CA SER A 77 -7.50 -1.21 8.95
C SER A 77 -7.93 -1.09 10.42
N THR A 78 -8.17 -2.20 11.11
CA THR A 78 -8.45 -2.23 12.56
C THR A 78 -7.21 -1.98 13.41
N ARG A 79 -6.01 -2.09 12.83
CA ARG A 79 -4.72 -1.97 13.52
C ARG A 79 -4.29 -0.52 13.72
N LYS A 80 -3.73 -0.23 14.90
CA LYS A 80 -3.01 1.01 15.19
C LYS A 80 -1.52 0.83 14.89
N CYS A 81 -0.92 1.88 14.34
CA CYS A 81 0.53 1.98 14.17
C CYS A 81 1.20 1.96 15.55
N ASP A 82 2.14 1.04 15.75
CA ASP A 82 2.91 0.89 16.99
C ASP A 82 3.91 2.03 17.22
N VAL A 83 4.25 2.79 16.18
CA VAL A 83 5.19 3.93 16.27
C VAL A 83 4.51 5.25 16.63
N CYS A 84 3.31 5.52 16.11
CA CYS A 84 2.66 6.83 16.27
C CYS A 84 1.16 6.77 16.62
N SER A 85 0.67 5.58 16.93
CA SER A 85 -0.69 5.28 17.42
C SER A 85 -1.84 5.66 16.48
N THR A 86 -1.56 6.07 15.24
CA THR A 86 -2.60 6.37 14.25
C THR A 86 -3.11 5.11 13.59
N GLN A 87 -4.27 5.20 12.94
CA GLN A 87 -4.79 4.05 12.22
C GLN A 87 -3.90 3.68 11.03
N MET A 88 -3.76 2.38 10.76
CA MET A 88 -3.15 1.89 9.53
C MET A 88 -4.18 1.79 8.40
N VAL A 89 -3.67 1.64 7.17
CA VAL A 89 -4.41 1.43 5.93
C VAL A 89 -4.01 0.07 5.41
N ALA A 90 -4.97 -0.77 5.01
CA ALA A 90 -4.74 -2.14 4.57
C ALA A 90 -5.03 -2.33 3.07
N PHE A 91 -4.18 -3.12 2.44
CA PHE A 91 -4.37 -3.63 1.09
C PHE A 91 -4.11 -5.13 1.09
N ASP A 92 -4.99 -5.91 0.46
CA ASP A 92 -4.74 -7.34 0.32
C ASP A 92 -3.76 -7.57 -0.81
N LEU A 93 -2.84 -8.51 -0.61
CA LEU A 93 -1.97 -8.96 -1.68
C LEU A 93 -2.75 -9.81 -2.67
N LYS A 94 -2.36 -9.75 -3.94
CA LYS A 94 -2.93 -10.60 -4.98
C LYS A 94 -2.69 -12.08 -4.69
N GLU A 95 -1.49 -12.42 -4.22
CA GLU A 95 -1.01 -13.80 -3.99
C GLU A 95 -1.31 -14.31 -2.57
N GLY A 96 -2.08 -13.58 -1.76
CA GLY A 96 -2.35 -13.92 -0.36
C GLY A 96 -1.52 -13.10 0.63
N GLY A 97 -2.07 -12.88 1.83
CA GLY A 97 -1.53 -11.95 2.81
C GLY A 97 -2.01 -10.51 2.64
N GLN A 98 -1.45 -9.60 3.43
CA GLN A 98 -1.86 -8.21 3.53
C GLN A 98 -0.65 -7.28 3.70
N VAL A 99 -0.69 -6.12 3.05
CA VAL A 99 0.21 -5.00 3.31
C VAL A 99 -0.55 -3.93 4.07
N GLN A 100 0.04 -3.42 5.15
CA GLN A 100 -0.49 -2.30 5.89
C GLN A 100 0.50 -1.14 5.92
N ILE A 101 0.03 0.09 5.73
CA ILE A 101 0.84 1.31 5.81
C ILE A 101 0.24 2.29 6.82
N CYS A 102 1.09 3.09 7.46
CA CYS A 102 0.61 4.15 8.35
C CYS A 102 -0.08 5.29 7.57
N SER A 103 -1.25 5.73 8.03
CA SER A 103 -1.99 6.86 7.43
C SER A 103 -1.41 8.24 7.74
N ARG A 104 -0.48 8.34 8.70
CA ARG A 104 0.18 9.59 9.09
C ARG A 104 1.32 9.93 8.14
N ARG A 105 1.27 11.08 7.48
CA ARG A 105 2.37 11.57 6.64
C ARG A 105 3.63 11.77 7.49
N GLY A 106 4.74 11.16 7.05
CA GLY A 106 6.03 11.21 7.74
C GLY A 106 6.30 10.00 8.64
N CYS A 107 5.29 9.18 8.94
CA CYS A 107 5.53 7.89 9.58
C CYS A 107 5.89 6.84 8.54
N LYS A 108 7.02 6.16 8.75
CA LYS A 108 7.57 5.16 7.83
C LYS A 108 7.14 3.72 8.16
N LYS A 109 6.26 3.50 9.14
CA LYS A 109 5.81 2.15 9.48
C LYS A 109 4.98 1.54 8.35
N HIS A 110 5.43 0.40 7.86
CA HIS A 110 4.66 -0.52 7.04
C HIS A 110 4.79 -1.93 7.61
N ILE A 111 3.84 -2.80 7.25
CA ILE A 111 3.78 -4.18 7.71
C ILE A 111 3.38 -5.02 6.52
N LEU A 112 4.01 -6.18 6.41
CA LEU A 112 3.68 -7.21 5.45
C LEU A 112 3.39 -8.48 6.25
N GLU A 113 2.17 -8.98 6.12
CA GLU A 113 1.65 -10.13 6.86
C GLU A 113 1.16 -11.20 5.92
N PHE A 114 1.40 -12.44 6.29
CA PHE A 114 1.01 -13.61 5.53
C PHE A 114 0.29 -14.59 6.44
N GLN A 115 -0.61 -15.41 5.87
CA GLN A 115 -1.30 -16.44 6.63
C GLN A 115 -0.51 -17.75 6.68
N ASN A 116 0.16 -18.15 5.58
CA ASN A 116 0.90 -19.41 5.52
C ASN A 116 2.34 -19.20 5.02
N PRO A 117 3.27 -18.86 5.94
CA PRO A 117 4.61 -18.40 5.60
C PRO A 117 5.39 -19.36 4.69
N ASP A 118 5.08 -20.66 4.68
CA ASP A 118 5.75 -21.64 3.83
C ASP A 118 5.58 -21.32 2.33
N ASN A 119 4.35 -20.98 1.91
CA ASN A 119 4.05 -20.65 0.52
C ASN A 119 4.70 -19.33 0.11
N GLU A 120 4.69 -18.32 0.98
CA GLU A 120 5.23 -17.01 0.65
C GLU A 120 6.76 -16.93 0.77
N LEU A 121 7.38 -17.68 1.70
CA LEU A 121 8.83 -17.88 1.70
C LEU A 121 9.27 -18.58 0.41
N GLU A 122 8.60 -19.65 -0.01
CA GLU A 122 8.96 -20.36 -1.24
C GLU A 122 8.86 -19.43 -2.47
N ALA A 123 7.78 -18.64 -2.58
CA ALA A 123 7.62 -17.64 -3.64
C ALA A 123 8.71 -16.56 -3.61
N PHE A 124 9.10 -16.11 -2.41
CA PHE A 124 10.19 -15.15 -2.22
C PHE A 124 11.55 -15.76 -2.63
N TYR A 125 11.88 -16.97 -2.17
CA TYR A 125 13.10 -17.69 -2.52
C TYR A 125 13.22 -17.93 -4.02
N LYS A 126 12.14 -18.40 -4.68
CA LYS A 126 12.11 -18.57 -6.14
C LYS A 126 12.35 -17.26 -6.88
N SER A 127 11.73 -16.18 -6.44
CA SER A 127 11.90 -14.85 -7.03
C SER A 127 13.32 -14.30 -6.85
N TYR A 128 13.91 -14.52 -5.66
CA TYR A 128 15.28 -14.15 -5.36
C TYR A 128 16.25 -14.91 -6.27
N ILE A 129 16.19 -16.24 -6.31
CA ILE A 129 17.07 -17.08 -7.14
C ILE A 129 16.97 -16.69 -8.63
N LYS A 130 15.76 -16.40 -9.13
CA LYS A 130 15.56 -15.97 -10.52
C LYS A 130 16.19 -14.61 -10.84
N ALA A 131 16.34 -13.72 -9.86
CA ALA A 131 16.96 -12.41 -10.07
C ALA A 131 18.50 -12.46 -10.11
N PHE A 132 19.11 -13.58 -9.71
CA PHE A 132 20.57 -13.79 -9.68
C PHE A 132 21.04 -14.93 -10.61
N ARG A 133 20.16 -15.40 -11.51
CA ARG A 133 20.52 -16.17 -12.72
C ARG A 133 20.40 -15.24 -13.91
#